data_AF-A0A832WR94-F1
#
_entry.id   AF-A0A832WR94-F1
#
_cell.length_a   1.000
_cell.length_b   1.000
_cell.length_c   1.000
_cell.angle_alpha   90.00
_cell.angle_beta   90.00
_cell.angle_gamma   90.00
#
_symmetry.space_group_name_H-M   'P 1'
#
loop_
_entity.id
_entity.type
_entity.pdbx_description
1 polymer ?
#
loop_
_entity_poly.entity_id
_entity_poly.type
_entity_poly.pdbx_seq_one_letter_code
_entity_poly.pdbx_strand_id
1 'polypeptide(L)' 'MPTCSDCFLYTPGKGGKEGECRINGPAPPDRDADRCPSRTFRPKE' A
#
# COMPACT_ATOMS: atom_id res chain seq x y z
N MET A 1 11.56 2.56 -4.42
CA MET A 1 10.97 2.06 -3.17
C MET A 1 9.55 1.61 -3.50
N PRO A 2 9.13 0.41 -3.06
CA PRO A 2 7.75 -0.03 -3.19
C PRO A 2 6.81 0.92 -2.43
N THR A 3 5.60 1.10 -2.94
CA THR A 3 4.57 1.92 -2.27
C THR A 3 3.37 1.07 -1.85
N CYS A 4 2.42 1.64 -1.10
CA CYS A 4 1.19 0.94 -0.73
C CYS A 4 0.44 0.39 -1.95
N SER A 5 0.47 1.06 -3.10
CA SER A 5 -0.14 0.54 -4.34
C SER A 5 0.52 -0.74 -4.87
N ASP A 6 1.76 -1.03 -4.48
CA ASP A 6 2.48 -2.26 -4.83
C ASP A 6 2.20 -3.42 -3.84
N CYS A 7 1.38 -3.20 -2.80
CA CYS A 7 1.11 -4.17 -1.74
C CYS A 7 -0.15 -5.00 -2.01
N PHE A 8 -0.07 -6.32 -1.80
CA PHE A 8 -1.22 -7.24 -1.96
C PHE A 8 -2.40 -6.91 -1.05
N LEU A 9 -2.15 -6.29 0.11
CA LEU A 9 -3.17 -5.95 1.09
C LEU A 9 -3.82 -4.60 0.83
N TYR A 10 -3.40 -3.89 -0.22
CA TYR A 10 -3.94 -2.59 -0.57
C TYR A 10 -5.07 -2.73 -1.59
N THR A 11 -6.18 -2.04 -1.31
CA THR A 11 -7.33 -1.92 -2.20
C THR A 11 -7.39 -0.48 -2.70
N PRO A 12 -7.22 -0.22 -4.00
CA PRO A 12 -7.32 1.13 -4.54
C PRO A 12 -8.72 1.72 -4.33
N GLY A 13 -8.81 2.94 -3.80
CA GLY A 13 -10.07 3.67 -3.72
C GLY A 13 -10.44 4.33 -5.06
N LYS A 14 -11.70 4.75 -5.19
CA LYS A 14 -12.17 5.44 -6.39
C LYS A 14 -11.47 6.80 -6.52
N GLY A 15 -10.69 6.98 -7.59
CA GLY A 15 -10.01 8.24 -7.91
C GLY A 15 -8.51 8.28 -7.61
N GLY A 16 -7.89 7.18 -7.15
CA GLY A 16 -6.43 7.03 -7.11
C GLY A 16 -5.68 7.95 -6.13
N LYS A 17 -6.39 8.70 -5.28
CA LYS A 17 -5.80 9.57 -4.25
C LYS A 17 -5.79 8.93 -2.87
N GLU A 18 -6.71 8.00 -2.63
CA GLU A 18 -6.85 7.26 -1.40
C GLU A 18 -7.25 5.82 -1.73
N GLY A 19 -6.90 4.91 -0.82
CA GLY A 19 -7.32 3.51 -0.84
C GLY A 19 -7.19 2.94 0.56
N GLU A 20 -7.36 1.63 0.68
CA GLU A 20 -7.47 0.98 1.97
C GLU A 20 -6.52 -0.20 2.10
N CYS A 21 -5.71 -0.19 3.16
CA CYS A 21 -4.92 -1.33 3.59
C CYS A 21 -5.76 -2.21 4.52
N ARG A 22 -5.85 -3.51 4.24
CA ARG A 22 -6.63 -4.46 5.07
C ARG A 22 -6.18 -4.59 6.53
N ILE A 23 -4.96 -4.19 6.86
CA ILE A 23 -4.41 -4.26 8.23
C ILE A 23 -4.47 -2.90 8.93
N ASN A 24 -4.09 -1.83 8.22
CA ASN A 24 -3.85 -0.52 8.82
C ASN A 24 -4.95 0.51 8.50
N GLY A 25 -5.96 0.15 7.70
CA GLY A 25 -7.03 1.05 7.28
C GLY A 25 -6.62 1.98 6.12
N PRO A 26 -7.21 3.19 6.02
CA PRO A 26 -6.97 4.11 4.91
C PRO A 26 -5.50 4.47 4.73
N ALA A 27 -5.01 4.38 3.50
CA ALA A 27 -3.63 4.70 3.15
C ALA A 27 -3.54 5.36 1.76
N PRO A 28 -2.67 6.37 1.59
CA PRO A 28 -2.36 6.91 0.28
C PRO A 28 -1.56 5.87 -0.54
N PRO A 29 -1.79 5.76 -1.85
CA PRO A 29 -1.15 4.74 -2.69
C PRO A 29 0.37 4.91 -2.81
N ASP A 30 0.86 6.14 -2.69
CA ASP A 30 2.27 6.55 -2.78
C ASP A 30 3.00 6.49 -1.44
N ARG A 31 2.32 6.11 -0.35
CA ARG A 31 2.97 5.93 0.95
C ARG A 31 4.07 4.88 0.83
N ASP A 32 5.26 5.26 1.28
CA ASP A 32 6.45 4.42 1.29
C ASP A 32 6.19 3.12 2.05
N ALA A 33 6.27 2.02 1.32
CA ALA A 33 6.02 0.70 1.87
C ALA A 33 7.22 0.21 2.68
N ASP A 34 8.47 0.62 2.40
CA ASP A 34 9.64 0.12 3.15
C ASP A 34 9.56 0.43 4.66
N ARG A 35 8.78 1.45 5.04
CA ARG A 35 8.51 1.84 6.42
C ARG A 35 7.28 1.18 7.04
N CYS A 36 6.54 0.37 6.28
CA CYS A 36 5.33 -0.28 6.78
C CYS A 36 5.70 -1.48 7.68
N PRO A 37 5.17 -1.52 8.92
CA PRO A 37 5.56 -2.53 9.92
C PRO A 37 5.15 -3.95 9.50
N SER A 38 4.12 -4.09 8.67
CA SER A 38 3.65 -5.40 8.21
C SER A 38 4.58 -6.03 7.17
N ARG A 39 5.42 -5.26 6.47
CA ARG A 39 6.40 -5.76 5.48
C ARG A 39 5.86 -6.75 4.44
N THR A 40 4.57 -6.67 4.11
CA THR A 40 3.88 -7.63 3.22
C THR A 40 3.95 -7.28 1.73
N PHE A 41 4.85 -6.39 1.32
CA PHE A 41 5.03 -5.99 -0.08
C PHE A 41 5.78 -7.09 -0.83
N ARG A 42 5.42 -7.34 -2.08
CA ARG A 42 6.29 -8.16 -2.94
C ARG A 42 7.40 -7.27 -3.49
N PRO A 43 8.67 -7.69 -3.42
CA PRO A 43 9.70 -7.15 -4.30
C PRO A 43 9.21 -7.36 -5.73
N LYS A 44 9.26 -6.32 -6.57
CA LYS A 44 9.14 -6.53 -8.01
C LYS A 44 10.41 -7.26 -8.45
N GLU A 45 10.23 -8.45 -9.02
CA GLU A 45 11.30 -9.19 -9.71
C GLU A 45 11.86 -8.38 -10.88
#